data_AF-A0A7Y3IBT6-F1
#
_entry.id   AF-A0A7Y3IBT6-F1
#
_cell.length_a   1.000
_cell.length_b   1.000
_cell.length_c   1.000
_cell.angle_alpha   90.00
_cell.angle_beta   90.00
_cell.angle_gamma   90.00
#
_symmetry.space_group_name_H-M   'P 1'
#
loop_
_entity.id
_entity.type
_entity.pdbx_description
1 polymer ?
#
loop_
_entity_poly.entity_id
_entity_poly.type
_entity_poly.pdbx_seq_one_letter_code
_entity_poly.pdbx_strand_id
1 'polypeptide(L)'
;MLATMRARCREQRLGARPALLIPLLWLYFSYLTDPSPSSIVSGIDLVMHEGGHLFFMWFGSDMLTVAGGTLFQTLIPLGVGLMFYRNGDPLGVAVALFWMGLNLAEVAPYAADA
;
A
#
# COMPACT_ATOMS: atom_id res chain seq x y z
N MET A 1 -32.66 -13.12 17.72
CA MET A 1 -32.53 -12.82 16.28
C MET A 1 -31.37 -11.86 15.98
N LEU A 2 -31.33 -10.65 16.56
CA LEU A 2 -30.23 -9.68 16.35
C LEU A 2 -28.83 -10.16 16.82
N ALA A 3 -28.75 -10.85 17.95
CA ALA A 3 -27.48 -11.40 18.47
C ALA A 3 -26.90 -12.49 17.53
N THR A 4 -27.78 -13.33 16.97
CA THR A 4 -27.44 -14.41 16.05
C THR A 4 -26.96 -13.89 14.69
N MET A 5 -27.56 -12.80 14.19
CA MET A 5 -27.09 -12.13 12.97
C MET A 5 -25.73 -11.44 13.17
N ARG A 6 -25.49 -10.80 14.32
CA ARG A 6 -24.18 -10.20 14.64
C ARG A 6 -23.08 -11.26 14.80
N ALA A 7 -23.40 -12.41 15.38
CA ALA A 7 -22.47 -13.54 15.52
C ALA A 7 -22.08 -14.11 14.15
N ARG A 8 -23.05 -14.37 13.27
CA ARG A 8 -22.79 -14.83 11.88
C ARG A 8 -21.99 -13.81 11.07
N CYS A 9 -22.33 -12.52 11.15
CA CYS A 9 -21.53 -11.47 10.49
C CYS A 9 -20.09 -11.44 11.01
N ARG A 10 -19.88 -11.56 12.32
CA ARG A 10 -18.55 -11.60 12.93
C ARG A 10 -17.76 -12.83 12.49
N GLU A 11 -18.40 -14.00 12.48
CA GLU A 11 -17.80 -15.28 12.11
C GLU A 11 -17.46 -15.35 10.62
N GLN A 12 -18.34 -14.88 9.73
CA GLN A 12 -18.04 -14.75 8.29
C GLN A 12 -16.91 -13.73 8.03
N ARG A 13 -16.89 -12.63 8.79
CA ARG A 13 -15.82 -11.62 8.72
C ARG A 13 -14.49 -12.17 9.23
N LEU A 14 -14.47 -13.15 10.14
CA LEU A 14 -13.25 -13.83 10.59
C LEU A 14 -12.83 -14.96 9.62
N GLY A 15 -13.77 -15.70 9.03
CA GLY A 15 -13.49 -16.85 8.16
C GLY A 15 -12.96 -16.48 6.76
N ALA A 16 -13.39 -15.35 6.18
CA ALA A 16 -12.92 -14.91 4.86
C ALA A 16 -11.61 -14.10 4.89
N ARG A 17 -11.25 -13.54 6.06
CA ARG A 17 -10.08 -12.68 6.24
C ARG A 17 -8.72 -13.34 6.05
N PRO A 18 -8.43 -14.55 6.57
CA PRO A 18 -7.14 -15.19 6.35
C PRO A 18 -6.90 -15.53 4.88
N ALA A 19 -7.95 -15.67 4.06
CA ALA A 19 -7.77 -15.84 2.61
C ALA A 19 -7.09 -14.62 1.95
N LEU A 20 -7.18 -13.42 2.55
CA LEU A 20 -6.46 -12.24 2.08
C LEU A 20 -4.96 -12.30 2.36
N LEU A 21 -4.50 -13.20 3.24
CA LEU A 21 -3.07 -13.43 3.44
C LEU A 21 -2.46 -14.20 2.27
N ILE A 22 -3.24 -14.98 1.53
CA ILE A 22 -2.76 -15.77 0.39
C ILE A 22 -2.17 -14.86 -0.71
N PRO A 23 -2.88 -13.83 -1.22
CA PRO A 23 -2.27 -12.93 -2.21
C PRO A 23 -1.10 -12.12 -1.64
N LEU A 24 -1.11 -11.78 -0.35
CA LEU A 24 0.04 -11.12 0.28
C LEU A 24 1.27 -12.02 0.32
N LEU A 25 1.09 -13.27 0.72
CA LEU A 25 2.17 -14.27 0.75
C LEU A 25 2.67 -14.53 -0.67
N TRP A 26 1.77 -14.66 -1.64
CA TRP A 26 2.14 -14.83 -3.04
C TRP A 26 2.96 -13.64 -3.54
N LEU A 27 2.51 -12.40 -3.31
CA LEU A 27 3.26 -11.18 -3.65
C LEU A 27 4.63 -11.14 -2.97
N TYR A 28 4.70 -11.51 -1.69
CA TYR A 28 5.95 -11.57 -0.94
C TYR A 28 6.93 -12.58 -1.54
N PHE A 29 6.47 -13.79 -1.80
CA PHE A 29 7.30 -14.82 -2.42
C PHE A 29 7.73 -14.43 -3.84
N SER A 30 6.83 -13.86 -4.65
CA SER A 30 7.15 -13.34 -5.97
C SER A 30 8.26 -12.29 -5.91
N TYR A 31 8.15 -11.33 -4.98
CA TYR A 31 9.17 -10.32 -4.75
C TYR A 31 10.52 -10.90 -4.32
N LEU A 32 10.52 -11.93 -3.46
CA LEU A 32 11.76 -12.62 -3.06
C LEU A 32 12.42 -13.39 -4.21
N THR A 33 11.62 -13.93 -5.14
CA THR A 33 12.14 -14.70 -6.28
C THR A 33 12.61 -13.83 -7.45
N ASP A 34 11.92 -12.71 -7.68
CA ASP A 34 12.28 -11.73 -8.68
C ASP A 34 11.87 -10.34 -8.16
N PRO A 35 12.83 -9.56 -7.62
CA PRO A 35 12.57 -8.22 -7.14
C PRO A 35 12.38 -7.22 -8.29
N SER A 36 12.01 -7.68 -9.50
CA SER A 36 11.82 -6.82 -10.65
C SER A 36 10.67 -5.82 -10.40
N PRO A 37 10.79 -4.57 -10.92
CA PRO A 37 9.73 -3.56 -10.86
C PRO A 37 8.46 -3.90 -11.66
N SER A 38 8.29 -5.14 -12.12
CA SER A 38 7.23 -5.57 -13.03
C SER A 38 6.00 -6.14 -12.32
N SER A 39 5.92 -5.98 -11.00
CA SER A 39 4.80 -6.46 -10.20
C SER A 39 3.55 -5.58 -10.36
N ILE A 40 2.38 -6.14 -10.06
CA ILE A 40 1.12 -5.36 -10.01
C ILE A 40 1.23 -4.20 -9.00
N VAL A 41 1.94 -4.40 -7.89
CA VAL A 41 2.15 -3.36 -6.86
C VAL A 41 3.01 -2.24 -7.42
N SER A 42 4.07 -2.56 -8.15
CA SER A 42 4.93 -1.59 -8.84
C SER A 42 4.14 -0.74 -9.85
N GLY A 43 3.20 -1.36 -10.58
CA GLY A 43 2.30 -0.63 -11.47
C GLY A 43 1.39 0.34 -10.72
N ILE A 44 0.88 -0.04 -9.55
CA ILE A 44 0.09 0.86 -8.68
C ILE A 44 0.97 2.00 -8.17
N ASP A 45 2.18 1.71 -7.71
CA ASP A 45 3.13 2.69 -7.20
C ASP A 45 3.53 3.69 -8.28
N LEU A 46 3.74 3.24 -9.52
CA LEU A 46 4.00 4.10 -10.67
C LEU A 46 2.83 5.05 -10.95
N VAL A 47 1.59 4.57 -10.93
CA VAL A 47 0.41 5.43 -11.11
C VAL A 47 0.34 6.49 -10.01
N MET A 48 0.64 6.11 -8.76
CA MET A 48 0.69 7.07 -7.66
C MET A 48 1.86 8.04 -7.81
N HIS A 49 3.01 7.60 -8.32
CA HIS A 49 4.17 8.45 -8.57
C HIS A 49 3.86 9.53 -9.61
N GLU A 50 3.37 9.13 -10.78
CA GLU A 50 2.99 10.09 -11.83
C GLU A 50 1.85 11.00 -11.38
N GLY A 51 0.87 10.44 -10.66
CA GLY A 51 -0.21 11.21 -10.04
C GLY A 51 0.30 12.23 -9.02
N GLY A 52 1.38 11.91 -8.30
CA GLY A 52 2.06 12.80 -7.37
C GLY A 52 2.67 14.01 -8.06
N HIS A 53 3.38 13.82 -9.17
CA HIS A 53 3.87 14.94 -9.98
C HIS A 53 2.72 15.87 -10.39
N LEU A 54 1.63 15.31 -10.91
CA LEU A 54 0.46 16.09 -11.32
C LEU A 54 -0.20 16.84 -10.16
N PHE A 55 -0.34 16.20 -9.00
CA PHE A 55 -0.92 16.81 -7.81
C PHE A 55 -0.06 17.96 -7.28
N PHE A 56 1.26 17.75 -7.19
CA PHE A 56 2.18 18.73 -6.65
C PHE A 56 2.54 19.86 -7.62
N MET A 57 2.34 19.65 -8.93
CA MET A 57 2.47 20.68 -9.96
C MET A 57 1.59 21.90 -9.67
N TRP A 58 0.40 21.71 -9.10
CA TRP A 58 -0.51 22.83 -8.77
C TRP A 58 0.03 23.80 -7.73
N PHE A 59 1.06 23.42 -6.98
CA PHE A 59 1.70 24.29 -5.99
C PHE A 59 2.80 25.18 -6.59
N GLY A 60 3.14 25.02 -7.88
CA GLY A 60 4.02 25.92 -8.62
C GLY A 60 5.50 25.86 -8.24
N SER A 61 5.94 24.82 -7.54
CA SER A 61 7.34 24.58 -7.18
C SER A 61 7.89 23.40 -7.97
N ASP A 62 8.94 23.63 -8.75
CA ASP A 62 9.57 22.58 -9.56
C ASP A 62 10.16 21.47 -8.68
N MET A 63 10.83 21.86 -7.59
CA MET A 63 11.38 20.89 -6.63
C MET A 63 10.27 20.04 -6.01
N LEU A 64 9.15 20.67 -5.63
CA LEU A 64 8.02 19.95 -5.02
C LEU A 64 7.29 19.08 -6.06
N THR A 65 7.25 19.49 -7.31
CA THR A 65 6.66 18.71 -8.41
C THR A 65 7.50 17.45 -8.64
N VAL A 66 8.82 17.58 -8.74
CA VAL A 66 9.74 16.45 -8.92
C VAL A 66 9.73 15.52 -7.71
N ALA A 67 9.86 16.05 -6.49
CA ALA A 67 9.77 15.23 -5.28
C ALA A 67 8.35 14.66 -5.06
N GLY A 68 7.35 15.28 -5.68
CA GLY A 68 5.95 14.98 -5.52
C GLY A 68 5.58 13.55 -5.89
N GLY A 69 6.27 12.96 -6.88
CA GLY A 69 6.02 11.58 -7.27
C GLY A 69 6.31 10.61 -6.13
N THR A 70 7.55 10.59 -5.65
CA THR A 70 7.96 9.76 -4.50
C THR A 70 7.17 10.09 -3.23
N LEU A 71 6.91 11.37 -2.95
CA LEU A 71 6.12 11.77 -1.79
C LEU A 71 4.71 11.18 -1.83
N PHE A 72 4.01 11.29 -2.96
CA PHE A 72 2.64 10.80 -3.08
C PHE A 72 2.60 9.26 -3.05
N GLN A 73 3.51 8.64 -3.80
CA GLN A 73 3.76 7.20 -3.78
C GLN A 73 3.90 6.63 -2.36
N THR A 74 4.62 7.30 -1.46
CA THR A 74 4.83 6.83 -0.07
C THR A 74 3.70 7.26 0.89
N LEU A 75 3.12 8.45 0.72
CA LEU A 75 2.09 8.95 1.63
C LEU A 75 0.76 8.20 1.50
N ILE A 76 0.43 7.68 0.33
CA ILE A 76 -0.81 6.93 0.08
C ILE A 76 -0.89 5.64 0.93
N PRO A 77 0.07 4.69 0.87
CA PRO A 77 0.03 3.50 1.70
C PRO A 77 0.06 3.84 3.20
N LEU A 78 0.79 4.90 3.60
CA LEU A 78 0.78 5.38 4.98
C LEU A 78 -0.62 5.82 5.43
N GLY A 79 -1.30 6.63 4.63
CA GLY A 79 -2.66 7.13 4.91
C GLY A 79 -3.68 5.99 4.99
N VAL A 80 -3.58 5.02 4.08
CA VAL A 80 -4.41 3.81 4.08
C VAL A 80 -4.16 2.98 5.35
N GLY A 81 -2.90 2.81 5.76
CA GLY A 81 -2.54 2.14 7.00
C GLY A 81 -3.12 2.84 8.23
N LEU A 82 -3.02 4.17 8.30
CA LEU A 82 -3.59 4.96 9.39
C LEU A 82 -5.13 4.86 9.43
N MET A 83 -5.78 4.84 8.26
CA MET A 83 -7.22 4.62 8.17
C MET A 83 -7.62 3.25 8.74
N PHE A 84 -6.93 2.18 8.38
CA PHE A 84 -7.20 0.84 8.93
C PHE A 84 -6.89 0.74 10.42
N TYR A 85 -5.83 1.40 10.87
CA TYR A 85 -5.49 1.50 12.29
C TYR A 85 -6.62 2.16 13.09
N ARG A 86 -7.13 3.31 12.61
CA ARG A 86 -8.27 4.01 13.22
C ARG A 86 -9.56 3.17 13.25
N ASN A 87 -9.74 2.29 12.27
CA ASN A 87 -10.89 1.40 12.18
C ASN A 87 -10.73 0.10 12.99
N GLY A 88 -9.60 -0.10 13.68
CA GLY A 88 -9.31 -1.32 14.43
C GLY A 88 -9.20 -2.56 13.54
N ASP A 89 -8.70 -2.41 12.30
CA ASP A 89 -8.50 -3.52 11.37
C ASP A 89 -7.01 -3.90 11.26
N PRO A 90 -6.50 -4.82 12.11
CA PRO A 90 -5.08 -5.18 12.12
C PRO A 90 -4.63 -5.86 10.82
N LEU A 91 -5.53 -6.55 10.13
CA LEU A 91 -5.22 -7.14 8.83
C LEU A 91 -5.02 -6.05 7.78
N GLY A 92 -5.92 -5.07 7.73
CA GLY A 92 -5.77 -3.91 6.84
C GLY A 92 -4.49 -3.12 7.11
N VAL A 93 -4.10 -2.97 8.38
CA VAL A 93 -2.81 -2.37 8.75
C VAL A 93 -1.64 -3.21 8.22
N ALA A 94 -1.68 -4.53 8.39
CA ALA A 94 -0.62 -5.41 7.86
C ALA A 94 -0.50 -5.32 6.34
N VAL A 95 -1.62 -5.25 5.61
CA VAL A 95 -1.61 -5.04 4.15
C VAL A 95 -0.99 -3.71 3.77
N ALA A 96 -1.35 -2.63 4.46
CA ALA A 96 -0.79 -1.31 4.18
C ALA A 96 0.71 -1.24 4.50
N LEU A 97 1.17 -1.88 5.59
CA LEU A 97 2.59 -1.97 5.93
C LEU A 97 3.37 -2.83 4.92
N PHE A 98 2.77 -3.92 4.44
CA PHE A 98 3.38 -4.73 3.39
C PHE A 98 3.57 -3.95 2.10
N TRP A 99 2.51 -3.24 1.66
CA TRP A 99 2.59 -2.35 0.50
C TRP A 99 3.64 -1.25 0.70
N MET A 100 3.68 -0.61 1.87
CA MET A 100 4.72 0.36 2.22
C MET A 100 6.14 -0.23 2.14
N GLY A 101 6.33 -1.48 2.55
CA GLY A 101 7.62 -2.16 2.46
C GLY A 101 8.11 -2.32 1.01
N LEU A 102 7.21 -2.76 0.11
CA LEU A 102 7.51 -2.87 -1.32
C LEU A 102 7.82 -1.49 -1.93
N ASN A 103 7.01 -0.49 -1.58
CA ASN A 103 7.19 0.88 -2.00
C ASN A 103 8.58 1.44 -1.65
N LEU A 104 9.00 1.27 -0.40
CA LEU A 104 10.31 1.73 0.06
C LEU A 104 11.45 0.97 -0.61
N ALA A 105 11.25 -0.31 -0.93
CA ALA A 105 12.24 -1.10 -1.64
C ALA A 105 12.43 -0.61 -3.09
N GLU A 106 11.37 -0.11 -3.74
CA GLU A 106 11.47 0.53 -5.06
C GLU A 106 12.15 1.89 -5.02
N VAL A 107 11.92 2.68 -3.96
CA VAL A 107 12.52 4.01 -3.81
C VAL A 107 13.99 3.93 -3.38
N ALA A 108 14.38 2.91 -2.61
CA ALA A 108 15.69 2.82 -1.97
C ALA A 108 16.89 2.94 -2.93
N PRO A 109 16.92 2.32 -4.13
CA PRO A 109 18.02 2.48 -5.08
C PRO A 109 18.22 3.93 -5.53
N TYR A 110 17.13 4.65 -5.80
CA TYR A 110 17.19 6.06 -6.20
C TYR A 110 17.63 6.96 -5.05
N ALA A 111 17.17 6.68 -3.83
CA ALA A 111 17.61 7.40 -2.63
C ALA A 111 19.09 7.17 -2.30
N ALA A 112 19.64 6.01 -2.68
CA ALA A 112 21.06 5.71 -2.50
C ALA A 112 21.96 6.38 -3.55
N ASP A 113 21.41 6.77 -4.69
CA ASP A 113 22.12 7.43 -5.81
C ASP A 113 21.97 8.96 -5.81
N ALA A 114 21.12 9.51 -4.92
CA ALA A 114 20.87 10.94 -4.76
C ALA A 114 21.86 11.62 -3.79
#